data_AF-A0A6P2Q6C3-F1
#
_entry.id   AF-A0A6P2Q6C3-F1
#
_cell.length_a   1.000
_cell.length_b   1.000
_cell.length_c   1.000
_cell.angle_alpha   90.00
_cell.angle_beta   90.00
_cell.angle_gamma   90.00
#
_symmetry.space_group_name_H-M   'P 1'
#
loop_
_entity.id
_entity.type
_entity.pdbx_description
1 polymer ?
#
loop_
_entity_poly.entity_id
_entity_poly.type
_entity_poly.pdbx_seq_one_letter_code
_entity_poly.pdbx_strand_id
1 'polypeptide(L)'
;MHPARRRPARPRCPRAGLANERRNHQRQAISARIRCNTYTGGTQVGGGTLAAASPTAFGNGDVYVGSGGGIRIAASAPVTIAARYTQLDNTTLDIDIDGNGGGSLRVGGSFTVAGGTLHVKFVNGYTPKAGDTIALVDGAAGSTQFSTVTVDGFEATPVYTATGVSITLSAACRGGCPPSPRSASGRPGTPSRRASASA
;
A
#
# COMPACT_ATOMS: atom_id res chain seq x y z
N MET A 1 -46.47 1.92 28.62
CA MET A 1 -45.08 2.42 28.56
C MET A 1 -44.29 1.53 27.62
N HIS A 2 -43.95 2.01 26.41
CA HIS A 2 -43.12 1.29 25.43
C HIS A 2 -41.79 2.02 25.29
N PRO A 3 -40.61 1.36 25.43
CA PRO A 3 -39.33 2.05 25.36
C PRO A 3 -38.98 2.36 23.90
N ALA A 4 -38.68 3.64 23.64
CA ALA A 4 -38.23 4.14 22.35
C ALA A 4 -36.86 3.55 22.00
N ARG A 5 -36.78 2.77 20.90
CA ARG A 5 -35.53 2.26 20.33
C ARG A 5 -34.71 3.43 19.80
N ARG A 6 -33.56 3.72 20.42
CA ARG A 6 -32.58 4.70 19.93
C ARG A 6 -32.04 4.24 18.57
N ARG A 7 -32.23 5.06 17.54
CA ARG A 7 -31.65 4.83 16.20
C ARG A 7 -30.12 4.99 16.27
N PRO A 8 -29.33 4.12 15.62
CA PRO A 8 -27.88 4.31 15.53
C PRO A 8 -27.56 5.58 14.75
N ALA A 9 -26.60 6.35 15.25
CA ALA A 9 -26.14 7.59 14.63
C ALA A 9 -25.60 7.30 13.22
N ARG A 10 -26.13 8.01 12.21
CA ARG A 10 -25.57 7.96 10.86
C ARG A 10 -24.16 8.55 10.88
N PRO A 11 -23.13 7.87 10.36
CA PRO A 11 -21.82 8.47 10.21
C PRO A 11 -21.93 9.67 9.29
N ARG A 12 -21.64 10.86 9.81
CA ARG A 12 -21.62 12.10 9.03
C ARG A 12 -20.28 12.18 8.30
N CYS A 13 -20.30 12.19 6.95
CA CYS A 13 -19.11 12.43 6.13
C CYS A 13 -18.49 13.79 6.58
N PRO A 14 -17.20 13.84 6.98
CA PRO A 14 -16.56 15.09 7.36
C PRO A 14 -16.46 16.02 6.14
N ARG A 15 -16.84 17.28 6.33
CA ARG A 15 -16.83 18.33 5.30
C ARG A 15 -15.39 18.80 5.08
N ALA A 16 -14.63 18.12 4.21
CA ALA A 16 -13.30 18.57 3.81
C ALA A 16 -13.43 19.76 2.83
N GLY A 17 -12.76 20.87 3.17
CA GLY A 17 -12.79 22.14 2.46
C GLY A 17 -12.21 22.03 1.04
N LEU A 18 -12.83 22.76 0.11
CA LEU A 18 -12.28 23.03 -1.21
C LEU A 18 -11.03 23.90 -1.05
N ALA A 19 -9.84 23.35 -1.31
CA ALA A 19 -8.64 24.12 -1.55
C ALA A 19 -7.95 23.62 -2.84
N ASN A 20 -8.26 24.32 -3.94
CA ASN A 20 -7.32 24.77 -4.96
C ASN A 20 -6.40 23.71 -5.65
N GLU A 21 -6.92 23.01 -6.65
CA GLU A 21 -6.11 22.31 -7.68
C GLU A 21 -6.40 22.93 -9.06
N ARG A 22 -5.91 24.15 -9.30
CA ARG A 22 -5.71 24.66 -10.68
C ARG A 22 -4.23 24.50 -11.06
N ARG A 23 -4.02 23.87 -12.21
CA ARG A 23 -2.77 23.72 -13.00
C ARG A 23 -1.94 22.47 -12.74
N ASN A 24 -2.34 21.36 -13.36
CA ASN A 24 -1.38 20.55 -14.12
C ASN A 24 -2.10 19.72 -15.21
N HIS A 25 -2.29 20.31 -16.39
CA HIS A 25 -2.74 19.60 -17.58
C HIS A 25 -1.54 18.93 -18.25
N GLN A 26 -1.29 17.64 -17.98
CA GLN A 26 -0.57 16.82 -18.95
C GLN A 26 -0.86 15.33 -18.75
N ARG A 27 -1.47 14.73 -19.79
CA ARG A 27 -1.97 13.34 -19.94
C ARG A 27 -3.27 13.04 -19.19
N GLN A 28 -4.40 13.37 -19.83
CA GLN A 28 -5.73 12.94 -19.39
C GLN A 28 -5.90 11.44 -19.65
N ALA A 29 -5.42 10.61 -18.72
CA ALA A 29 -6.10 9.35 -18.46
C ALA A 29 -7.51 9.71 -17.96
N ILE A 30 -8.54 9.05 -18.49
CA ILE A 30 -9.92 9.19 -17.98
C ILE A 30 -9.92 8.65 -16.54
N SER A 31 -9.67 9.53 -15.56
CA SER A 31 -9.60 9.18 -14.15
C SER A 31 -10.83 9.74 -13.45
N ALA A 32 -11.79 8.86 -13.18
CA ALA A 32 -12.91 9.21 -12.32
C ALA A 32 -12.40 9.27 -10.86
N ARG A 33 -12.71 10.36 -10.15
CA ARG A 33 -12.42 10.52 -8.71
C ARG A 33 -13.70 10.28 -7.90
N ILE A 34 -13.70 9.30 -6.99
CA ILE A 34 -14.83 9.07 -6.06
C ILE A 34 -14.49 9.66 -4.68
N ARG A 35 -15.47 10.34 -4.04
CA ARG A 35 -15.25 11.17 -2.82
C ARG A 35 -16.06 10.79 -1.57
N CYS A 36 -17.19 10.10 -1.64
CA CYS A 36 -17.94 9.53 -0.49
C CYS A 36 -19.07 8.70 -1.12
N ASN A 37 -19.11 7.39 -0.89
CA ASN A 37 -20.17 6.51 -1.39
C ASN A 37 -20.79 5.73 -0.22
N THR A 38 -22.12 5.68 -0.13
CA THR A 38 -22.83 4.84 0.85
C THR A 38 -23.56 3.68 0.18
N TYR A 39 -23.36 3.50 -1.13
CA TYR A 39 -23.92 2.42 -1.91
C TYR A 39 -23.41 1.07 -1.38
N THR A 40 -24.33 0.11 -1.33
CA THR A 40 -24.07 -1.25 -0.86
C THR A 40 -23.79 -2.22 -2.01
N GLY A 41 -24.00 -1.83 -3.27
CA GLY A 41 -23.54 -2.62 -4.41
C GLY A 41 -22.04 -2.40 -4.64
N GLY A 42 -21.39 -3.42 -5.20
CA GLY A 42 -19.95 -3.40 -5.43
C GLY A 42 -19.51 -2.35 -6.45
N THR A 43 -18.23 -1.99 -6.39
CA THR A 43 -17.54 -1.19 -7.41
C THR A 43 -16.80 -2.13 -8.36
N GLN A 44 -17.12 -2.07 -9.65
CA GLN A 44 -16.40 -2.82 -10.68
C GLN A 44 -15.63 -1.87 -11.59
N VAL A 45 -14.32 -2.11 -11.73
CA VAL A 45 -13.47 -1.39 -12.68
C VAL A 45 -13.16 -2.34 -13.84
N GLY A 46 -13.79 -2.12 -14.98
CA GLY A 46 -13.58 -2.91 -16.20
C GLY A 46 -12.45 -2.39 -17.11
N GLY A 47 -11.85 -1.25 -16.77
CA GLY A 47 -10.78 -0.61 -17.54
C GLY A 47 -10.46 0.79 -17.04
N GLY A 48 -9.24 1.27 -17.33
CA GLY A 48 -8.76 2.59 -16.87
C GLY A 48 -8.51 2.65 -15.37
N THR A 49 -8.24 3.84 -14.81
CA THR A 49 -7.86 4.00 -13.40
C THR A 49 -8.90 4.77 -12.61
N LEU A 50 -9.50 4.12 -11.61
CA LEU A 50 -10.42 4.74 -10.67
C LEU A 50 -9.67 5.27 -9.44
N ALA A 51 -9.75 6.57 -9.17
CA ALA A 51 -9.05 7.19 -8.06
C ALA A 51 -9.97 7.32 -6.83
N ALA A 52 -9.58 6.68 -5.73
CA ALA A 52 -10.16 6.84 -4.41
C ALA A 52 -9.52 8.06 -3.72
N ALA A 53 -10.28 9.16 -3.66
CA ALA A 53 -9.82 10.42 -3.07
C ALA A 53 -10.37 10.67 -1.66
N SER A 54 -11.01 9.66 -1.05
CA SER A 54 -11.50 9.75 0.33
C SER A 54 -11.51 8.40 1.05
N PRO A 55 -11.56 8.40 2.40
CA PRO A 55 -11.57 7.17 3.19
C PRO A 55 -12.70 6.20 2.88
N THR A 56 -13.85 6.70 2.38
CA THR A 56 -15.06 5.90 2.10
C THR A 56 -15.42 5.92 0.62
N ALA A 57 -14.43 6.12 -0.26
CA ALA A 57 -14.66 6.25 -1.70
C ALA A 57 -15.40 5.03 -2.30
N PHE A 58 -15.15 3.83 -1.80
CA PHE A 58 -15.78 2.60 -2.29
C PHE A 58 -17.10 2.24 -1.58
N GLY A 59 -17.48 2.99 -0.55
CA GLY A 59 -18.63 2.67 0.29
C GLY A 59 -18.51 1.34 1.01
N ASN A 60 -19.61 0.59 1.08
CA ASN A 60 -19.69 -0.64 1.88
C ASN A 60 -19.67 -1.92 1.04
N GLY A 61 -19.60 -1.81 -0.28
CA GLY A 61 -19.62 -2.93 -1.21
C GLY A 61 -18.23 -3.54 -1.45
N ASP A 62 -18.23 -4.65 -2.20
CA ASP A 62 -17.00 -5.25 -2.72
C ASP A 62 -16.35 -4.34 -3.78
N VAL A 63 -15.05 -4.46 -3.97
CA VAL A 63 -14.33 -3.82 -5.09
C VAL A 63 -13.71 -4.91 -5.96
N TYR A 64 -14.04 -4.88 -7.25
CA TYR A 64 -13.51 -5.79 -8.25
C TYR A 64 -12.78 -5.01 -9.34
N VAL A 65 -11.53 -5.39 -9.59
CA VAL A 65 -10.69 -4.82 -10.64
C VAL A 65 -10.48 -5.86 -11.72
N GLY A 66 -11.16 -5.68 -12.86
CA GLY A 66 -11.01 -6.51 -14.04
C GLY A 66 -9.76 -6.13 -14.84
N SER A 67 -9.35 -7.02 -15.75
CA SER A 67 -8.14 -6.83 -16.58
C SER A 67 -8.16 -5.50 -17.33
N GLY A 68 -7.02 -4.80 -17.37
CA GLY A 68 -6.89 -3.45 -17.94
C GLY A 68 -7.44 -2.33 -17.03
N GLY A 69 -7.97 -2.69 -15.86
CA GLY A 69 -8.41 -1.77 -14.81
C GLY A 69 -7.30 -1.46 -13.81
N GLY A 70 -7.48 -0.35 -13.11
CA GLY A 70 -6.61 0.04 -12.01
C GLY A 70 -7.33 0.85 -10.94
N ILE A 71 -6.79 0.80 -9.74
CA ILE A 71 -7.24 1.58 -8.59
C ILE A 71 -6.10 2.46 -8.14
N ARG A 72 -6.39 3.73 -7.88
CA ARG A 72 -5.44 4.66 -7.24
C ARG A 72 -5.93 5.10 -5.89
N ILE A 73 -5.16 4.82 -4.84
CA ILE A 73 -5.38 5.31 -3.48
C ILE A 73 -4.71 6.68 -3.35
N ALA A 74 -5.51 7.74 -3.48
CA ALA A 74 -5.04 9.13 -3.46
C ALA A 74 -5.59 9.95 -2.27
N ALA A 75 -6.22 9.28 -1.30
CA ALA A 75 -6.74 9.93 -0.11
C ALA A 75 -5.62 10.22 0.90
N SER A 76 -5.70 11.36 1.59
CA SER A 76 -4.78 11.75 2.66
C SER A 76 -5.02 11.03 4.00
N ALA A 77 -5.81 9.96 3.98
CA ALA A 77 -6.13 9.09 5.11
C ALA A 77 -6.42 7.68 4.58
N PRO A 78 -6.37 6.64 5.42
CA PRO A 78 -6.55 5.26 4.97
C PRO A 78 -7.88 5.08 4.25
N VAL A 79 -7.86 4.50 3.05
CA VAL A 79 -9.09 4.16 2.31
C VAL A 79 -9.60 2.83 2.82
N THR A 80 -10.88 2.76 3.17
CA THR A 80 -11.52 1.55 3.68
C THR A 80 -12.44 0.94 2.63
N ILE A 81 -12.26 -0.34 2.37
CA ILE A 81 -13.19 -1.22 1.68
C ILE A 81 -13.80 -2.12 2.76
N ALA A 82 -15.07 -1.93 3.07
CA ALA A 82 -15.70 -2.65 4.19
C ALA A 82 -15.87 -4.15 3.93
N ALA A 83 -15.98 -4.55 2.66
CA ALA A 83 -16.19 -5.92 2.23
C ALA A 83 -14.90 -6.48 1.60
N ARG A 84 -14.97 -7.09 0.41
CA ARG A 84 -13.83 -7.76 -0.24
C ARG A 84 -13.18 -6.90 -1.31
N TYR A 85 -11.91 -7.15 -1.53
CA TYR A 85 -11.15 -6.64 -2.66
C TYR A 85 -10.69 -7.80 -3.53
N THR A 86 -10.98 -7.74 -4.83
CA THR A 86 -10.51 -8.72 -5.80
C THR A 86 -9.90 -8.01 -7.00
N GLN A 87 -8.66 -8.37 -7.31
CA GLN A 87 -7.92 -7.84 -8.43
C GLN A 87 -7.43 -8.98 -9.31
N LEU A 88 -7.68 -8.88 -10.61
CA LEU A 88 -7.21 -9.84 -11.61
C LEU A 88 -5.76 -9.55 -12.05
N ASP A 89 -5.23 -10.37 -12.94
CA ASP A 89 -3.98 -10.07 -13.66
C ASP A 89 -4.14 -8.88 -14.62
N ASN A 90 -3.00 -8.29 -14.99
CA ASN A 90 -2.93 -7.16 -15.90
C ASN A 90 -3.75 -5.95 -15.40
N THR A 91 -3.66 -5.71 -14.10
CA THR A 91 -4.25 -4.56 -13.41
C THR A 91 -3.21 -3.85 -12.56
N THR A 92 -3.51 -2.62 -12.15
CA THR A 92 -2.60 -1.82 -11.31
C THR A 92 -3.28 -1.32 -10.04
N LEU A 93 -2.64 -1.53 -8.90
CA LEU A 93 -2.94 -0.83 -7.66
C LEU A 93 -1.88 0.26 -7.45
N ASP A 94 -2.26 1.51 -7.67
CA ASP A 94 -1.45 2.69 -7.36
C ASP A 94 -1.73 3.17 -5.93
N ILE A 95 -0.67 3.43 -5.16
CA ILE A 95 -0.78 3.98 -3.81
C ILE A 95 0.06 5.26 -3.71
N ASP A 96 -0.62 6.37 -3.40
CA ASP A 96 0.00 7.67 -3.17
C ASP A 96 0.26 7.84 -1.67
N ILE A 97 1.53 7.77 -1.25
CA ILE A 97 1.93 7.88 0.16
C ILE A 97 2.33 9.31 0.50
N ASP A 98 1.66 9.91 1.48
CA ASP A 98 1.89 11.29 1.91
C ASP A 98 2.65 11.42 3.23
N GLY A 99 2.95 10.31 3.91
CA GLY A 99 3.65 10.29 5.19
C GLY A 99 2.80 10.72 6.41
N ASN A 100 1.55 11.13 6.21
CA ASN A 100 0.64 11.64 7.25
C ASN A 100 -0.57 10.70 7.50
N GLY A 101 -0.49 9.47 7.00
CA GLY A 101 -1.55 8.45 7.14
C GLY A 101 -2.36 8.22 5.86
N GLY A 102 -2.13 9.00 4.80
CA GLY A 102 -2.56 8.68 3.44
C GLY A 102 -1.70 7.57 2.83
N GLY A 103 -2.22 6.97 1.77
CA GLY A 103 -1.50 5.90 1.05
C GLY A 103 -1.53 4.54 1.74
N SER A 104 -2.63 4.21 2.41
CA SER A 104 -2.89 2.84 2.87
C SER A 104 -4.32 2.41 2.53
N LEU A 105 -4.49 1.12 2.27
CA LEU A 105 -5.76 0.48 1.96
C LEU A 105 -6.13 -0.48 3.09
N ARG A 106 -7.31 -0.29 3.68
CA ARG A 106 -7.88 -1.22 4.65
C ARG A 106 -9.01 -2.02 4.01
N VAL A 107 -8.95 -3.34 4.14
CA VAL A 107 -9.97 -4.25 3.62
C VAL A 107 -10.55 -5.04 4.78
N GLY A 108 -11.85 -4.87 5.02
CA GLY A 108 -12.56 -5.53 6.12
C GLY A 108 -12.76 -7.03 5.89
N GLY A 109 -12.79 -7.48 4.63
CA GLY A 109 -12.88 -8.87 4.22
C GLY A 109 -11.61 -9.37 3.55
N SER A 110 -11.78 -10.31 2.61
CA SER A 110 -10.68 -10.90 1.84
C SER A 110 -10.04 -9.88 0.91
N PHE A 111 -8.71 -9.82 0.94
CA PHE A 111 -7.89 -9.13 -0.04
C PHE A 111 -7.26 -10.18 -0.97
N THR A 112 -7.75 -10.25 -2.20
CA THR A 112 -7.33 -11.25 -3.19
C THR A 112 -6.77 -10.56 -4.42
N VAL A 113 -5.55 -10.93 -4.80
CA VAL A 113 -4.91 -10.47 -6.02
C VAL A 113 -4.43 -11.70 -6.79
N ALA A 114 -4.92 -11.88 -8.01
CA ALA A 114 -4.47 -12.95 -8.91
C ALA A 114 -3.07 -12.66 -9.47
N GLY A 115 -2.71 -11.38 -9.51
CA GLY A 115 -1.40 -10.85 -9.87
C GLY A 115 -1.47 -9.37 -10.26
N GLY A 116 -0.62 -8.96 -11.19
CA GLY A 116 -0.55 -7.57 -11.65
C GLY A 116 0.42 -6.72 -10.84
N THR A 117 0.26 -5.40 -10.93
CA THR A 117 1.26 -4.44 -10.48
C THR A 117 0.81 -3.67 -9.25
N LEU A 118 1.64 -3.68 -8.21
CA LEU A 118 1.59 -2.71 -7.13
C LEU A 118 2.56 -1.58 -7.43
N HIS A 119 2.04 -0.37 -7.57
CA HIS A 119 2.83 0.81 -7.82
C HIS A 119 2.70 1.80 -6.66
N VAL A 120 3.83 2.20 -6.10
CA VAL A 120 3.88 3.11 -4.95
C VAL A 120 4.64 4.37 -5.32
N LYS A 121 4.04 5.52 -5.01
CA LYS A 121 4.68 6.81 -5.19
C LYS A 121 4.53 7.68 -3.95
N PHE A 122 5.54 8.49 -3.71
CA PHE A 122 5.57 9.43 -2.60
C PHE A 122 5.10 10.80 -3.07
N VAL A 123 4.12 11.37 -2.38
CA VAL A 123 3.47 12.64 -2.74
C VAL A 123 3.60 13.64 -1.60
N ASN A 124 3.19 14.89 -1.85
CA ASN A 124 3.18 15.97 -0.84
C ASN A 124 4.55 16.23 -0.19
N GLY A 125 5.65 15.94 -0.90
CA GLY A 125 7.00 16.14 -0.41
C GLY A 125 7.50 15.07 0.57
N TYR A 126 6.74 13.99 0.78
CA TYR A 126 7.19 12.89 1.62
C TYR A 126 8.42 12.22 1.01
N THR A 127 9.51 12.17 1.80
CA THR A 127 10.77 11.56 1.39
C THR A 127 11.12 10.47 2.40
N PRO A 128 10.84 9.20 2.07
CA PRO A 128 11.20 8.09 2.95
C PRO A 128 12.71 7.86 2.94
N LYS A 129 13.19 7.05 3.87
CA LYS A 129 14.59 6.65 4.00
C LYS A 129 14.74 5.18 3.62
N ALA A 130 15.92 4.84 3.11
CA ALA A 130 16.28 3.44 2.94
C ALA A 130 16.28 2.73 4.30
N GLY A 131 15.69 1.54 4.35
CA GLY A 131 15.41 0.77 5.56
C GLY A 131 13.99 0.98 6.11
N ASP A 132 13.27 2.01 5.67
CA ASP A 132 11.89 2.24 6.12
C ASP A 132 10.99 1.10 5.65
N THR A 133 10.12 0.64 6.56
CA THR A 133 9.06 -0.32 6.23
C THR A 133 7.73 0.41 6.26
N ILE A 134 7.02 0.35 5.13
CA ILE A 134 5.76 1.06 4.95
C ILE A 134 4.64 0.05 4.74
N ALA A 135 3.63 0.11 5.61
CA ALA A 135 2.43 -0.70 5.49
C ALA A 135 1.50 -0.11 4.43
N LEU A 136 1.13 -0.91 3.45
CA LEU A 136 0.33 -0.48 2.29
C LEU A 136 -1.09 -1.00 2.36
N VAL A 137 -1.26 -2.26 2.76
CA VAL A 137 -2.55 -2.93 2.84
C VAL A 137 -2.70 -3.57 4.21
N ASP A 138 -3.82 -3.30 4.88
CA ASP A 138 -4.30 -3.98 6.08
C ASP A 138 -5.58 -4.75 5.71
N GLY A 139 -5.55 -6.09 5.78
CA GLY A 139 -6.69 -6.92 5.41
C GLY A 139 -6.34 -8.40 5.29
N ALA A 140 -7.35 -9.26 5.13
CA ALA A 140 -7.11 -10.71 5.05
C ALA A 140 -6.50 -11.08 3.68
N ALA A 141 -5.18 -10.94 3.55
CA ALA A 141 -4.41 -11.13 2.32
C ALA A 141 -4.05 -12.60 2.04
N GLY A 142 -4.03 -13.46 3.07
CA GLY A 142 -3.72 -14.88 2.89
C GLY A 142 -2.37 -15.10 2.21
N SER A 143 -2.38 -15.80 1.06
CA SER A 143 -1.19 -16.06 0.24
C SER A 143 -1.10 -15.18 -1.02
N THR A 144 -1.84 -14.07 -1.04
CA THR A 144 -1.87 -13.13 -2.16
C THR A 144 -0.50 -12.53 -2.43
N GLN A 145 -0.13 -12.40 -3.70
CA GLN A 145 1.09 -11.74 -4.15
C GLN A 145 0.84 -10.91 -5.40
N PHE A 146 1.58 -9.80 -5.54
CA PHE A 146 1.62 -9.04 -6.79
C PHE A 146 2.70 -9.63 -7.70
N SER A 147 2.44 -9.68 -9.00
CA SER A 147 3.43 -10.13 -9.99
C SER A 147 4.58 -9.13 -10.13
N THR A 148 4.30 -7.84 -9.89
CA THR A 148 5.28 -6.77 -10.01
C THR A 148 5.07 -5.75 -8.91
N VAL A 149 6.14 -5.33 -8.26
CA VAL A 149 6.13 -4.25 -7.28
C VAL A 149 7.12 -3.19 -7.73
N THR A 150 6.64 -1.97 -7.89
CA THR A 150 7.42 -0.82 -8.35
C THR A 150 7.24 0.33 -7.38
N VAL A 151 8.34 0.97 -6.99
CA VAL A 151 8.33 2.11 -6.08
C VAL A 151 9.13 3.24 -6.71
N ASP A 152 8.50 4.40 -6.82
CA ASP A 152 9.13 5.57 -7.44
C ASP A 152 10.33 6.05 -6.62
N GLY A 153 11.52 5.97 -7.21
CA GLY A 153 12.76 6.50 -6.63
C GLY A 153 13.49 5.58 -5.65
N PHE A 154 12.94 4.40 -5.34
CA PHE A 154 13.52 3.43 -4.40
C PHE A 154 13.47 2.02 -4.95
N GLU A 155 14.41 1.18 -4.51
CA GLU A 155 14.21 -0.27 -4.59
C GLU A 155 13.35 -0.71 -3.41
N ALA A 156 12.54 -1.75 -3.59
CA ALA A 156 11.64 -2.21 -2.55
C ALA A 156 11.54 -3.72 -2.54
N THR A 157 11.58 -4.28 -1.33
CA THR A 157 11.29 -5.69 -1.09
C THR A 157 9.88 -5.79 -0.51
N PRO A 158 8.92 -6.41 -1.21
CA PRO A 158 7.58 -6.60 -0.67
C PRO A 158 7.60 -7.68 0.41
N VAL A 159 6.83 -7.43 1.47
CA VAL A 159 6.60 -8.36 2.57
C VAL A 159 5.11 -8.67 2.61
N TYR A 160 4.78 -9.93 2.33
CA TYR A 160 3.42 -10.42 2.33
C TYR A 160 3.15 -11.18 3.64
N THR A 161 2.09 -10.81 4.33
CA THR A 161 1.61 -11.52 5.52
C THR A 161 0.16 -11.92 5.33
N ALA A 162 -0.34 -12.83 6.17
CA ALA A 162 -1.76 -13.21 6.13
C ALA A 162 -2.71 -12.02 6.37
N THR A 163 -2.23 -10.95 7.00
CA THR A 163 -3.01 -9.78 7.42
C THR A 163 -2.68 -8.51 6.64
N GLY A 164 -1.85 -8.58 5.59
CA GLY A 164 -1.55 -7.38 4.81
C GLY A 164 -0.35 -7.47 3.90
N VAL A 165 -0.02 -6.30 3.33
CA VAL A 165 1.12 -6.10 2.43
C VAL A 165 1.90 -4.88 2.90
N SER A 166 3.19 -5.04 3.06
CA SER A 166 4.14 -3.96 3.37
C SER A 166 5.29 -3.97 2.37
N ILE A 167 6.00 -2.87 2.28
CA ILE A 167 7.26 -2.80 1.53
C ILE A 167 8.38 -2.33 2.46
N THR A 168 9.54 -2.95 2.35
CA THR A 168 10.77 -2.43 2.94
C THR A 168 11.59 -1.77 1.85
N LEU A 169 11.86 -0.50 2.02
CA LEU A 169 12.62 0.30 1.06
C LEU A 169 14.11 0.02 1.21
N SER A 170 14.81 -0.15 0.10
CA SER A 170 16.26 -0.14 0.04
C SER A 170 16.74 1.06 -0.77
N ALA A 171 18.00 1.45 -0.55
CA ALA A 171 18.61 2.48 -1.37
C ALA A 171 18.55 2.05 -2.83
N ALA A 172 17.99 2.89 -3.70
CA ALA A 172 18.04 2.62 -5.13
C ALA A 172 19.52 2.53 -5.54
N CYS A 173 19.94 1.43 -6.18
CA CYS A 173 21.32 1.29 -6.66
C CYS A 173 21.60 2.29 -7.79
N ARG A 174 21.91 3.54 -7.43
CA ARG A 174 22.54 4.52 -8.33
C ARG A 174 24.05 4.49 -8.09
N GLY A 175 24.70 3.41 -8.51
CA GLY A 175 26.15 3.40 -8.76
C GLY A 175 27.11 3.26 -7.58
N GLY A 176 26.69 2.76 -6.41
CA GLY A 176 27.65 2.42 -5.35
C GLY A 176 27.02 2.17 -3.98
N CYS A 177 26.51 0.96 -3.73
CA CYS A 177 26.27 0.52 -2.36
C CYS A 177 27.54 -0.17 -1.81
N PRO A 178 28.06 0.23 -0.64
CA PRO A 178 28.96 -0.63 0.11
C PRO A 178 28.20 -1.89 0.57
N PRO A 179 28.85 -3.07 0.63
CA PRO A 179 28.19 -4.29 1.08
C PRO A 179 27.70 -4.13 2.52
N SER A 180 26.44 -4.51 2.77
CA SER A 180 25.89 -4.61 4.13
C SER A 180 26.80 -5.48 4.99
N PRO A 181 27.03 -5.14 6.28
CA PRO A 181 27.83 -5.97 7.16
C PRO A 181 27.09 -7.28 7.42
N ARG A 182 27.47 -8.33 6.67
CA ARG A 182 27.18 -9.71 7.08
C ARG A 182 27.78 -9.90 8.47
N SER A 183 26.95 -10.29 9.43
CA SER A 183 27.34 -10.73 10.77
C SER A 183 28.56 -11.63 10.72
N ALA A 184 29.73 -11.08 11.03
CA ALA A 184 30.93 -11.84 11.31
C ALA A 184 30.90 -12.28 12.77
N SER A 185 30.06 -13.27 13.09
CA SER A 185 30.15 -14.01 14.36
C SER A 185 30.76 -15.38 14.10
N GLY A 186 32.09 -15.41 13.96
CA GLY A 186 32.89 -16.60 13.67
C GLY A 186 34.22 -16.63 14.44
N ARG A 187 34.12 -16.77 15.78
CA ARG A 187 35.03 -17.43 16.73
C ARG A 187 36.57 -17.32 16.54
N PRO A 188 37.31 -16.69 17.47
CA PRO A 188 38.77 -16.82 17.53
C PRO A 188 39.18 -18.25 17.89
N GLY A 189 39.96 -18.87 17.01
CA GLY A 189 40.65 -20.14 17.27
C GLY A 189 41.77 -19.95 18.29
N THR A 190 41.83 -20.87 19.24
CA THR A 190 42.79 -21.02 20.33
C THR A 190 44.25 -21.02 19.83
N PRO A 191 45.20 -20.31 20.48
CA PRO A 191 46.62 -20.47 20.18
C PRO A 191 47.13 -21.83 20.67
N SER A 192 47.64 -22.64 19.73
CA SER A 192 48.31 -23.91 20.02
C SER A 192 49.67 -23.66 20.69
N ARG A 193 49.83 -24.21 21.89
CA ARG A 193 51.05 -24.19 22.70
C ARG A 193 51.80 -25.51 22.52
N ARG A 194 53.01 -25.48 21.96
CA ARG A 194 54.13 -26.43 22.18
C ARG A 194 55.32 -25.98 21.33
N ALA A 195 56.58 -26.11 21.70
CA ALA A 195 57.27 -26.31 22.97
C ALA A 195 58.78 -26.10 22.68
N SER A 196 59.50 -25.81 23.75
CA SER A 196 60.95 -25.68 23.90
C SER A 196 61.80 -26.72 23.17
N ALA A 197 62.97 -26.29 22.68
CA ALA A 197 64.24 -27.01 22.86
C ALA A 197 65.41 -26.01 22.74
N SER A 198 66.30 -26.11 23.72
CA SER A 198 67.51 -25.31 23.94
C SER A 198 68.74 -25.95 23.31
N ALA A 199 69.83 -25.17 23.30
CA ALA A 199 71.24 -25.48 23.05
C ALA A 199 71.71 -25.32 21.59
#